data_AF-A0A6M0H5I9-F1
#
_entry.id   AF-A0A6M0H5I9-F1
#
_cell.length_a   1.000
_cell.length_b   1.000
_cell.length_c   1.000
_cell.angle_alpha   90.00
_cell.angle_beta   90.00
_cell.angle_gamma   90.00
#
_symmetry.space_group_name_H-M   'P 1'
#
loop_
_entity.id
_entity.type
_entity.pdbx_description
1 polymer ?
#
loop_
_entity_poly.entity_id
_entity_poly.type
_entity_poly.pdbx_seq_one_letter_code
_entity_poly.pdbx_strand_id
1 'polypeptide(L)' 'MKPGTRYPDFESAGLIKRVEPLPKRLWNVTDRAQFKYLDNLIEGGRPEGTTWHHSEIDGRMELVPFGIHNIILTIRVVEV' A
#
# COMPACT_ATOMS: atom_id res chain seq x y z
N MET A 1 7.44 7.90 11.00
CA MET A 1 6.18 7.39 11.54
C MET A 1 5.27 8.59 11.77
N LYS A 2 3.97 8.50 11.44
CA LYS A 2 3.04 9.63 11.63
C LYS A 2 2.93 9.93 13.13
N PRO A 3 2.93 11.21 13.57
CA PRO A 3 2.87 11.57 14.98
C PRO A 3 1.69 10.89 15.69
N GLY A 4 1.98 10.17 16.78
CA GLY A 4 0.95 9.48 17.57
C GLY A 4 0.46 8.13 17.01
N THR A 5 1.07 7.61 15.94
CA THR A 5 0.68 6.31 15.35
C THR A 5 1.87 5.37 15.12
N ARG A 6 1.56 4.11 14.80
CA ARG A 6 2.53 3.12 14.33
C ARG A 6 2.58 3.02 12.80
N TYR A 7 2.03 3.99 12.08
CA TYR A 7 2.07 4.00 10.63
C TYR A 7 3.32 4.71 10.11
N PRO A 8 3.98 4.17 9.07
CA PRO A 8 4.97 4.92 8.32
C PRO A 8 4.37 6.22 7.80
N ASP A 9 5.20 7.26 7.75
CA ASP A 9 4.79 8.55 7.17
C ASP A 9 5.46 8.70 5.81
N PHE A 10 4.91 8.01 4.81
CA PHE A 10 5.43 8.09 3.44
C PHE A 10 5.11 9.43 2.77
N GLU A 11 4.07 10.12 3.25
CA GLU A 11 3.64 11.42 2.75
C GLU A 11 4.67 12.50 3.13
N SER A 12 5.02 12.61 4.42
CA SER A 12 6.06 13.54 4.87
C SER A 12 7.45 13.22 4.32
N ALA A 13 7.70 11.96 3.95
CA ALA A 13 8.94 11.52 3.32
C ALA A 13 8.98 11.76 1.79
N GLY A 14 7.87 12.18 1.17
CA GLY A 14 7.79 12.37 -0.28
C GLY A 14 7.93 11.06 -1.08
N LEU A 15 7.57 9.92 -0.49
CA LEU A 15 7.77 8.59 -1.07
C LEU A 15 6.52 8.02 -1.77
N ILE A 16 5.37 8.68 -1.65
CA ILE A 16 4.14 8.32 -2.32
C ILE A 16 4.25 8.67 -3.81
N LYS A 17 4.26 7.65 -4.66
CA LYS A 17 4.27 7.81 -6.12
C LYS A 17 2.88 7.95 -6.71
N ARG A 18 1.87 7.32 -6.09
CA ARG A 18 0.46 7.34 -6.53
C ARG A 18 -0.46 7.00 -5.37
N VAL A 19 -1.67 7.53 -5.39
CA VAL A 19 -2.75 7.19 -4.45
C VAL A 19 -3.96 6.75 -5.25
N GLU A 20 -4.56 5.63 -4.86
CA GLU A 20 -5.76 5.09 -5.50
C GLU A 20 -6.80 4.65 -4.47
N PRO A 21 -8.11 4.89 -4.72
CA PRO A 21 -9.17 4.33 -3.92
C PRO A 21 -9.43 2.86 -4.32
N LEU A 22 -9.41 1.97 -3.34
CA LEU A 22 -9.83 0.58 -3.48
C LEU A 22 -11.37 0.50 -3.36
N PRO A 23 -12.07 -0.04 -4.37
CA PRO A 23 -13.52 -0.27 -4.27
C PRO A 23 -13.88 -1.12 -3.05
N LYS A 24 -14.97 -0.78 -2.34
CA LYS A 24 -15.42 -1.50 -1.13
C LYS A 24 -15.55 -3.01 -1.29
N ARG A 25 -15.95 -3.48 -2.47
CA ARG A 25 -16.06 -4.92 -2.79
C ARG A 25 -14.71 -5.66 -2.71
N LEU A 26 -13.60 -4.92 -2.74
CA LEU A 26 -12.23 -5.45 -2.65
C LEU A 26 -11.61 -5.24 -1.27
N TRP A 27 -12.29 -4.66 -0.28
CA TRP A 27 -11.68 -4.42 1.04
C TRP A 27 -11.39 -5.70 1.81
N ASN A 28 -12.23 -6.73 1.65
CA ASN A 28 -12.11 -8.00 2.37
C ASN A 28 -11.54 -9.14 1.52
N VAL A 29 -10.90 -8.81 0.38
CA VAL A 29 -10.21 -9.81 -0.46
C VAL A 29 -8.72 -9.77 -0.20
N THR A 30 -7.99 -10.79 -0.66
CA THR A 30 -6.53 -10.89 -0.46
C THR A 30 -5.76 -9.73 -1.10
N ASP A 31 -4.65 -9.35 -0.50
CA ASP A 31 -3.74 -8.31 -1.03
C ASP A 31 -3.36 -8.57 -2.48
N ARG A 32 -3.15 -9.84 -2.85
CA ARG A 32 -2.89 -10.23 -4.25
C ARG A 32 -4.00 -9.76 -5.19
N ALA A 33 -5.26 -9.93 -4.82
CA ALA A 33 -6.39 -9.52 -5.65
C ALA A 33 -6.57 -7.99 -5.63
N GLN A 34 -6.36 -7.34 -4.49
CA GLN A 34 -6.37 -5.88 -4.37
C GLN A 34 -5.28 -5.26 -5.26
N PHE A 35 -4.04 -5.75 -5.15
CA PHE A 35 -2.89 -5.23 -5.89
C PHE A 35 -3.04 -5.51 -7.37
N LYS A 36 -3.54 -6.68 -7.78
CA LYS A 36 -3.85 -6.94 -9.20
C LYS A 36 -4.83 -5.93 -9.77
N TYR A 37 -5.87 -5.56 -9.02
CA TYR A 37 -6.81 -4.52 -9.45
C TYR A 37 -6.09 -3.17 -9.64
N LEU A 38 -5.28 -2.78 -8.67
CA LEU A 38 -4.56 -1.50 -8.69
C LEU A 38 -3.48 -1.44 -9.78
N ASP A 39 -2.76 -2.54 -10.02
CA ASP A 39 -1.76 -2.67 -11.07
C ASP A 39 -2.40 -2.47 -12.46
N ASN A 40 -3.63 -2.96 -12.64
CA ASN A 40 -4.40 -2.76 -13.88
C ASN A 40 -4.89 -1.32 -14.08
N LEU A 41 -4.85 -0.44 -13.06
CA LEU A 41 -5.15 0.99 -13.20
C LEU A 41 -3.95 1.79 -13.76
N ILE A 42 -2.78 1.18 -13.83
CA ILE A 42 -1.56 1.80 -14.33
C ILE A 42 -1.31 1.26 -15.74
N GLU A 43 -1.24 2.15 -16.72
CA GLU A 43 -0.84 1.78 -18.06
C GLU A 43 0.58 1.19 -18.04
N GLY A 44 0.75 -0.03 -18.58
CA GLY A 44 2.00 -0.77 -18.48
C GLY A 44 2.21 -1.53 -17.16
N GLY A 45 1.25 -1.49 -16.24
CA GLY A 45 1.31 -2.19 -14.95
C GLY A 45 2.08 -1.46 -13.86
N ARG A 46 2.26 -2.12 -12.72
CA ARG A 46 2.97 -1.52 -11.58
C ARG A 46 4.45 -1.30 -11.88
N PRO A 47 4.99 -0.09 -11.68
CA PRO A 47 6.41 0.19 -11.87
C PRO A 47 7.31 -0.72 -11.05
N GLU A 48 8.43 -1.15 -11.64
CA GLU A 48 9.41 -1.97 -10.95
C GLU A 48 9.95 -1.29 -9.68
N GLY A 49 10.24 -2.09 -8.65
CA GLY A 49 10.74 -1.58 -7.37
C GLY A 49 9.69 -0.82 -6.54
N THR A 50 8.39 -1.02 -6.79
CA THR A 50 7.29 -0.43 -6.01
C THR A 50 6.32 -1.49 -5.50
N THR A 51 5.54 -1.15 -4.47
CA THR A 51 4.38 -1.93 -4.04
C THR A 51 3.33 -1.02 -3.41
N TRP A 52 2.10 -1.55 -3.31
CA TRP A 52 0.98 -0.87 -2.66
C TRP A 52 1.06 -1.03 -1.15
N HIS A 53 0.81 0.06 -0.44
CA HIS A 53 0.74 0.16 1.00
C HIS A 53 -0.69 0.53 1.42
N HIS A 54 -1.25 -0.16 2.40
CA HIS A 54 -2.49 0.26 3.06
C HIS A 54 -2.20 1.43 3.98
N SER A 55 -2.84 2.57 3.73
CA SER A 55 -2.77 3.71 4.66
C SER A 55 -3.70 3.49 5.87
N GLU A 56 -3.66 4.40 6.84
CA GLU A 56 -4.61 4.43 7.95
C GLU A 56 -6.04 4.82 7.54
N ILE A 57 -6.24 5.27 6.29
CA ILE A 57 -7.56 5.57 5.73
C ILE A 57 -8.05 4.34 4.97
N ASP A 58 -9.17 3.78 5.40
CA ASP A 58 -9.77 2.60 4.78
C ASP A 58 -10.00 2.80 3.28
N GLY A 59 -9.48 1.84 2.49
CA GLY A 59 -9.57 1.87 1.04
C GLY A 59 -8.64 2.86 0.34
N ARG A 60 -7.82 3.66 1.04
CA ARG A 60 -6.76 4.46 0.40
C ARG A 60 -5.49 3.62 0.28
N MET A 61 -5.08 3.39 -0.97
CA MET A 61 -3.91 2.60 -1.33
C MET A 61 -2.81 3.51 -1.87
N GLU A 62 -1.60 3.38 -1.33
CA GLU A 62 -0.47 4.24 -1.67
C GLU A 62 0.63 3.43 -2.35
N LEU A 63 0.99 3.79 -3.58
CA LEU A 63 2.11 3.17 -4.28
C LEU A 63 3.41 3.80 -3.77
N VAL A 64 4.28 3.00 -3.18
CA VAL A 64 5.56 3.47 -2.62
C VAL A 64 6.70 2.51 -3.03
N PRO A 65 7.99 2.90 -2.92
CA PRO A 65 9.11 2.00 -3.18
C PRO A 65 9.07 0.69 -2.38
N PHE A 66 9.52 -0.41 -2.95
CA PHE A 66 9.50 -1.74 -2.32
C PHE A 66 10.51 -1.86 -1.16
N GLY A 67 11.70 -1.25 -1.28
CA GLY A 67 12.79 -1.41 -0.31
C GLY A 67 12.49 -0.97 1.12
N ILE A 68 11.45 -0.14 1.32
CA ILE A 68 10.97 0.33 2.63
C ILE A 68 9.94 -0.62 3.29
N HIS A 69 9.45 -1.63 2.57
CA HIS A 69 8.41 -2.55 3.06
C HIS A 69 8.92 -3.64 4.02
N ASN A 70 10.21 -3.95 4.06
CA ASN A 70 10.75 -5.00 4.93
C ASN A 70 11.13 -4.56 6.35
N ILE A 71 11.14 -3.26 6.66
CA ILE A 71 11.67 -2.74 7.94
C ILE A 71 10.55 -2.26 8.88
N ILE A 72 9.34 -1.92 8.38
CA ILE A 72 8.30 -1.27 9.21
C ILE A 72 7.02 -2.12 9.39
N LEU A 73 6.81 -3.19 8.60
CA LEU A 73 5.55 -3.96 8.58
C LEU A 73 5.62 -5.35 9.25
N THR A 74 6.51 -5.56 10.23
CA THR A 74 6.41 -6.70 11.17
C THR A 74 5.32 -6.47 12.23
N ILE A 75 4.12 -6.06 11.82
CA ILE A 75 2.91 -6.19 12.65
C ILE A 75 1.76 -6.62 11.73
N ARG A 76 1.47 -7.92 11.80
CA ARG A 76 0.34 -8.67 11.24
C ARG A 76 0.37 -8.96 9.74
N VAL A 77 1.24 -9.89 9.36
CA VAL A 77 0.78 -11.05 8.59
C VAL A 77 1.24 -12.29 9.36
N VAL A 78 0.47 -12.63 10.39
CA VAL A 78 0.48 -14.00 10.92
C VAL A 78 -0.69 -14.66 10.21
N GLU A 79 -0.41 -15.29 9.08
CA GLU A 79 -1.30 -16.32 8.56
C GLU A 79 -1.28 -17.46 9.58
N VAL A 80 -2.46 -17.77 10.13
CA VAL A 80 -2.77 -19.07 10.73
C VAL A 80 -3.44 -19.92 9.66
#